data_AF-A0A3M8AH89-F1
#
_entry.id   AF-A0A3M8AH89-F1
#
_cell.length_a   1.000
_cell.length_b   1.000
_cell.length_c   1.000
_cell.angle_alpha   90.00
_cell.angle_beta   90.00
_cell.angle_gamma   90.00
#
_symmetry.space_group_name_H-M   'P 1'
#
loop_
_entity.id
_entity.type
_entity.pdbx_description
1 polymer ?
#
loop_
_entity_poly.entity_id
_entity_poly.type
_entity_poly.pdbx_seq_one_letter_code
_entity_poly.pdbx_strand_id
1 'polypeptide(L)'
;MAHDLLKQQRCSSKTQDARVIIQGVGNVGSYLAKFLHEQGVKIVGIGDANGAIYDEAGLDIPYLLERRDSFGAVTQLFADRITNQELLERPCDILIPAA
;
A
#
# COMPACT_ATOMS: atom_id res chain seq x y z
N MET A 1 18.05 -3.79 -25.66
CA MET A 1 18.80 -5.05 -25.51
C MET A 1 19.71 -5.07 -24.26
N ALA A 2 20.46 -4.00 -23.93
CA ALA A 2 21.22 -3.93 -22.66
C ALA A 2 20.48 -3.21 -21.51
N HIS A 3 19.44 -2.45 -21.81
CA HIS A 3 18.70 -1.63 -20.83
C HIS A 3 17.72 -2.46 -19.94
N ASP A 4 17.38 -3.68 -20.34
CA ASP A 4 16.40 -4.52 -19.60
C ASP A 4 17.05 -5.43 -18.54
N LEU A 5 18.35 -5.71 -18.66
CA LEU A 5 19.08 -6.59 -17.74
C LEU A 5 19.37 -5.96 -16.37
N LEU A 6 19.28 -4.63 -16.25
CA LEU A 6 19.44 -3.92 -14.96
C LEU A 6 18.15 -3.83 -14.13
N LYS A 7 17.00 -4.23 -14.69
CA LYS A 7 15.72 -4.27 -13.95
C LYS A 7 15.57 -5.52 -13.08
N GLN A 8 16.37 -6.56 -13.34
CA GLN A 8 16.21 -7.87 -12.70
C GLN A 8 17.01 -8.04 -11.40
N GLN A 9 17.66 -6.98 -10.91
CA GLN A 9 18.53 -7.05 -9.72
C GLN A 9 17.98 -6.32 -8.49
N ARG A 10 16.66 -6.17 -8.33
CA ARG A 10 16.08 -5.49 -7.17
C ARG A 10 14.99 -6.30 -6.50
N CYS A 11 15.29 -6.65 -5.25
CA CYS A 11 14.57 -7.49 -4.30
C CYS A 11 14.47 -8.98 -4.64
N SER A 12 15.07 -9.78 -3.76
CA SER A 12 14.95 -11.24 -3.70
C SER A 12 13.47 -11.68 -3.71
N SER A 13 13.22 -12.88 -4.25
CA SER A 13 11.97 -13.65 -4.23
C SER A 13 11.11 -13.50 -2.96
N LYS A 14 11.71 -13.22 -1.79
CA LYS A 14 11.01 -12.97 -0.52
C LYS A 14 10.02 -11.79 -0.51
N THR A 15 10.14 -10.83 -1.43
CA THR A 15 9.26 -9.65 -1.42
C THR A 15 7.89 -9.87 -2.08
N GLN A 16 7.77 -10.86 -2.96
CA GLN A 16 6.48 -11.20 -3.57
C GLN A 16 5.52 -11.85 -2.57
N ASP A 17 6.05 -12.55 -1.56
CA ASP A 17 5.26 -13.15 -0.48
C ASP A 17 5.04 -12.21 0.71
N ALA A 18 5.75 -11.08 0.77
CA ALA A 18 5.69 -10.17 1.90
C ALA A 18 4.35 -9.40 1.91
N ARG A 19 3.70 -9.38 3.08
CA ARG A 19 2.54 -8.53 3.37
C ARG A 19 3.02 -7.14 3.78
N VAL A 20 2.62 -6.13 3.01
CA VAL A 20 3.06 -4.74 3.21
C VAL A 20 1.91 -3.89 3.72
N ILE A 21 2.20 -3.08 4.74
CA ILE A 21 1.34 -1.96 5.17
C ILE A 21 2.01 -0.64 4.81
N ILE A 22 1.25 0.30 4.23
CA ILE A 22 1.71 1.66 3.93
C ILE A 22 0.90 2.64 4.78
N GLN A 23 1.53 3.20 5.81
CA GLN A 23 0.91 4.21 6.66
C GLN A 23 1.15 5.58 6.03
N GLY A 24 0.12 6.16 5.41
CA GLY A 24 0.17 7.44 4.69
C GLY A 24 0.11 7.28 3.18
N VAL A 25 -1.09 7.35 2.59
CA VAL A 25 -1.32 7.29 1.12
C VAL A 25 -1.53 8.66 0.46
N GLY A 26 -0.75 9.66 0.87
CA GLY A 26 -0.64 10.94 0.17
C GLY A 26 0.14 10.83 -1.15
N ASN A 27 0.77 11.91 -1.61
CA ASN A 27 1.51 11.92 -2.88
C ASN A 27 2.58 10.82 -2.99
N VAL A 28 3.39 10.63 -1.94
CA VAL A 28 4.46 9.63 -1.93
C VAL A 28 3.90 8.23 -1.75
N GLY A 29 3.06 8.02 -0.73
CA GLY A 29 2.53 6.70 -0.41
C GLY A 29 1.61 6.12 -1.48
N SER A 30 0.81 6.95 -2.17
CA SER A 30 -0.02 6.49 -3.29
C SER A 30 0.83 6.05 -4.49
N TYR A 31 1.89 6.79 -4.83
CA TYR A 31 2.83 6.38 -5.87
C TYR A 31 3.54 5.08 -5.49
N LEU A 32 4.00 4.96 -4.25
CA LEU A 32 4.66 3.77 -3.74
C LEU A 32 3.71 2.57 -3.74
N ALA A 33 2.46 2.74 -3.28
CA ALA A 33 1.45 1.69 -3.28
C ALA A 33 1.20 1.17 -4.69
N LYS A 34 1.02 2.07 -5.66
CA LYS A 34 0.87 1.72 -7.07
C LYS A 34 2.09 0.98 -7.60
N PHE A 35 3.29 1.51 -7.36
CA PHE A 35 4.53 0.90 -7.82
C PHE A 35 4.73 -0.52 -7.26
N LEU A 36 4.56 -0.70 -5.95
CA LEU A 36 4.70 -2.01 -5.30
C LEU A 36 3.64 -3.01 -5.79
N HIS A 37 2.39 -2.56 -5.96
CA HIS A 37 1.33 -3.39 -6.54
C HIS A 37 1.68 -3.85 -7.97
N GLU A 38 2.20 -2.95 -8.82
CA GLU A 38 2.67 -3.28 -10.18
C GLU A 38 3.85 -4.27 -10.19
N GLN A 39 4.63 -4.34 -9.11
CA GLN A 39 5.68 -5.35 -8.91
C GLN A 39 5.16 -6.68 -8.31
N GLY A 40 3.85 -6.81 -8.09
CA GLY A 40 3.22 -8.01 -7.53
C GLY A 40 3.35 -8.14 -6.01
N VAL A 41 3.69 -7.06 -5.30
CA VAL A 41 3.77 -7.07 -3.83
C VAL A 41 2.37 -7.02 -3.23
N LYS A 42 2.10 -7.88 -2.23
CA LYS A 42 0.82 -7.91 -1.53
C LYS A 42 0.72 -6.78 -0.50
N ILE A 43 0.01 -5.72 -0.85
CA ILE A 43 -0.34 -4.66 0.10
C ILE A 43 -1.59 -5.08 0.84
N VAL A 44 -1.48 -5.29 2.16
CA VAL A 44 -2.58 -5.72 3.03
C VAL A 44 -3.20 -4.57 3.80
N GLY A 45 -2.56 -3.39 3.83
CA GLY A 45 -3.10 -2.23 4.53
C GLY A 45 -2.60 -0.91 3.98
N ILE A 46 -3.49 0.08 3.95
CA ILE A 46 -3.16 1.49 3.67
C ILE A 46 -3.81 2.40 4.70
N GLY A 47 -3.12 3.47 5.10
CA GLY A 47 -3.65 4.49 6.00
C GLY A 47 -3.53 5.90 5.45
N ASP A 48 -4.43 6.79 5.83
CA ASP A 48 -4.31 8.24 5.65
C ASP A 48 -4.66 8.99 6.94
N ALA A 49 -4.78 10.31 6.90
CA ALA A 49 -5.09 11.11 8.09
C ALA A 49 -6.39 10.74 8.80
N ASN A 50 -7.31 10.03 8.12
CA ASN A 50 -8.68 9.76 8.59
C ASN A 50 -8.91 8.32 9.04
N GLY A 51 -7.90 7.46 8.96
CA GLY A 51 -7.98 6.05 9.30
C GLY A 51 -7.27 5.18 8.28
N ALA A 52 -7.72 3.94 8.19
CA ALA A 52 -7.06 2.93 7.38
C ALA A 52 -8.02 1.87 6.83
N ILE A 53 -7.58 1.19 5.78
CA ILE A 53 -8.22 0.00 5.20
C ILE A 53 -7.24 -1.15 5.34
N TYR A 54 -7.74 -2.32 5.72
CA TYR A 54 -6.94 -3.52 5.89
C TYR A 54 -7.67 -4.76 5.39
N ASP A 55 -6.99 -5.57 4.59
CA ASP A 55 -7.41 -6.91 4.19
C ASP A 55 -6.18 -7.82 4.14
N GLU A 56 -6.19 -8.87 4.96
CA GLU A 56 -5.10 -9.86 5.01
C GLU A 56 -4.91 -10.60 3.67
N ALA A 57 -5.98 -10.75 2.88
CA ALA A 57 -5.93 -11.33 1.55
C ALA A 57 -5.22 -10.41 0.52
N GLY A 58 -5.15 -9.11 0.82
CA GLY A 58 -4.58 -8.08 -0.03
C GLY A 58 -5.63 -7.10 -0.55
N LEU A 59 -5.22 -5.86 -0.78
CA LEU A 59 -6.07 -4.77 -1.23
C LEU A 59 -6.03 -4.60 -2.76
N ASP A 60 -7.17 -4.22 -3.34
CA ASP A 60 -7.24 -3.71 -4.71
C ASP A 60 -6.75 -2.25 -4.76
N ILE A 61 -5.44 -2.08 -4.92
CA ILE A 61 -4.79 -0.77 -4.89
C ILE A 61 -5.29 0.16 -6.01
N PRO A 62 -5.40 -0.26 -7.29
CA PRO A 62 -6.00 0.57 -8.33
C PRO A 62 -7.39 1.08 -7.95
N TYR A 63 -8.28 0.19 -7.49
CA TYR A 63 -9.65 0.55 -7.09
C TYR A 63 -9.69 1.60 -5.96
N LEU A 64 -8.82 1.44 -4.97
CA LEU A 64 -8.72 2.36 -3.83
C LEU A 64 -8.16 3.73 -4.25
N LEU A 65 -7.09 3.77 -5.05
CA LEU A 65 -6.46 5.02 -5.49
C LEU A 65 -7.31 5.82 -6.49
N GLU A 66 -8.20 5.16 -7.23
CA GLU A 66 -9.21 5.80 -8.08
C GLU A 66 -10.31 6.49 -7.26
N ARG A 67 -10.52 6.05 -6.01
CA ARG A 67 -11.52 6.58 -5.07
C ARG A 67 -10.92 7.52 -4.05
N ARG A 68 -9.84 8.22 -4.40
CA ARG A 68 -9.35 9.30 -3.56
C ARG A 68 -10.21 10.55 -3.73
N ASP A 69 -10.40 11.29 -2.66
CA ASP A 69 -11.09 12.58 -2.70
C ASP A 69 -10.22 13.68 -3.34
N SER A 70 -10.74 14.90 -3.40
CA SER A 70 -10.03 16.06 -3.94
C SER A 70 -8.77 16.45 -3.15
N PHE A 71 -8.63 15.98 -1.91
CA PHE A 71 -7.49 16.22 -1.04
C PHE A 71 -6.50 15.04 -1.03
N GLY A 72 -6.80 13.97 -1.78
CA GLY A 72 -5.98 12.77 -1.88
C GLY A 72 -6.21 11.75 -0.75
N ALA A 73 -7.21 11.94 0.11
CA ALA A 73 -7.59 10.94 1.10
C ALA A 73 -8.39 9.82 0.45
N VAL A 74 -8.16 8.59 0.88
CA VAL A 74 -8.79 7.37 0.34
C VAL A 74 -9.84 6.86 1.31
N THR A 75 -9.55 6.85 2.61
CA THR A 75 -10.29 6.06 3.60
C THR A 75 -11.67 6.60 3.95
N GLN A 76 -11.93 7.89 3.71
CA GLN A 76 -13.22 8.51 4.03
C GLN A 76 -14.38 7.98 3.18
N LEU A 77 -14.11 7.38 2.01
CA LEU A 77 -15.14 6.85 1.13
C LEU A 77 -15.56 5.41 1.47
N PHE A 78 -14.99 4.82 2.52
CA PHE A 78 -15.19 3.42 2.91
C PHE A 78 -15.77 3.32 4.32
N ALA A 79 -16.79 2.48 4.48
CA ALA A 79 -17.53 2.34 5.74
C ALA A 79 -16.82 1.43 6.75
N ASP A 80 -16.04 0.48 6.26
CA ASP A 80 -15.32 -0.58 6.98
C ASP A 80 -13.89 -0.19 7.36
N ARG A 81 -13.61 1.12 7.42
CA ARG A 81 -12.32 1.65 7.87
C ARG A 81 -12.03 1.31 9.33
N ILE A 82 -10.77 1.04 9.61
CA ILE A 82 -10.20 0.93 10.96
C ILE A 82 -9.45 2.22 11.31
N THR A 83 -9.12 2.38 12.58
CA THR A 83 -8.25 3.47 13.04
C THR A 83 -6.79 3.26 12.62
N ASN A 84 -6.02 4.34 12.56
CA ASN A 84 -4.57 4.24 12.31
C ASN A 84 -3.83 3.45 13.40
N GLN A 85 -4.30 3.52 14.65
CA GLN A 85 -3.74 2.73 15.74
C GLN A 85 -3.95 1.24 15.48
N GLU A 86 -5.18 0.84 15.12
CA GLU A 86 -5.48 -0.55 14.78
C GLU A 86 -4.66 -1.03 13.57
N LEU A 87 -4.42 -0.18 12.57
CA LEU A 87 -3.57 -0.53 11.42
C LEU A 87 -2.14 -0.91 11.85
N LEU A 88 -1.54 -0.17 12.78
CA LEU A 88 -0.18 -0.43 13.28
C LEU A 88 -0.06 -1.77 14.02
N GLU A 89 -1.19 -2.29 14.51
CA GLU A 89 -1.27 -3.57 15.22
C GLU A 89 -1.59 -4.73 14.28
N ARG A 90 -1.91 -4.46 13.00
CA ARG A 90 -2.24 -5.51 12.04
C ARG A 90 -1.00 -6.29 11.59
N PRO A 91 -1.14 -7.62 11.37
CA PRO A 91 -0.05 -8.43 10.85
C PRO A 91 0.45 -7.94 9.49
N CYS A 92 1.76 -7.70 9.42
CA CYS A 92 2.51 -7.45 8.19
C CYS A 92 3.96 -7.90 8.37
N ASP A 93 4.66 -8.08 7.25
CA ASP A 93 6.09 -8.37 7.24
C ASP A 93 6.91 -7.09 7.09
N ILE A 94 6.32 -6.08 6.45
CA ILE A 94 6.93 -4.77 6.21
C ILE A 94 5.89 -3.67 6.48
N LEU A 95 6.25 -2.74 7.37
CA LEU A 95 5.53 -1.48 7.58
C LEU A 95 6.32 -0.34 6.95
N ILE A 96 5.67 0.47 6.11
CA ILE A 96 6.26 1.65 5.48
C ILE A 96 5.57 2.90 6.04
N PRO A 97 6.23 3.67 6.92
CA PRO A 97 5.73 4.97 7.37
C PRO A 97 6.00 6.03 6.29
N ALA A 98 4.92 6.62 5.77
CA ALA A 98 4.91 7.58 4.66
C ALA A 98 3.87 8.71 4.86
N ALA A 99 3.44 8.91 6.10
CA ALA A 99 2.53 9.97 6.56
C ALA A 99 3.31 11.17 7.11
#